data_AF-A0A945FBD8-F1
#
_entry.id   AF-A0A945FBD8-F1
#
_cell.length_a   1.000
_cell.length_b   1.000
_cell.length_c   1.000
_cell.angle_alpha   90.00
_cell.angle_beta   90.00
_cell.angle_gamma   90.00
#
_symmetry.space_group_name_H-M   'P 1'
#
loop_
_entity.id
_entity.type
_entity.pdbx_description
1 polymer ?
#
loop_
_entity_poly.entity_id
_entity_poly.type
_entity_poly.pdbx_seq_one_letter_code
_entity_poly.pdbx_strand_id
1 'polypeptide(L)'
;MQTSKVLMGLFVLVWISMGQVSVVSAGAVLQDLENALMCKCDDKCGKVLINCTCATSDKTRAKFSKMLDSGLTIEQIIKMQVDEYGETVLSAPTKFGFNLTAWVTPFVALIAGGFGVRKVLLAWVGKKDGGDSIEVPEPEIPEKYSKRLKDELDGIEL
;
A
#
# COMPACT_ATOMS: atom_id res chain seq x y z
N MET A 1 -33.87 -10.80 33.03
CA MET A 1 -33.57 -12.14 32.48
C MET A 1 -32.93 -12.11 31.09
N GLN A 2 -33.40 -11.26 30.17
CA GLN A 2 -32.90 -11.22 28.78
C GLN A 2 -31.51 -10.58 28.64
N THR A 3 -31.19 -9.57 29.44
CA THR A 3 -29.87 -8.91 29.50
C THR A 3 -28.76 -9.81 30.02
N SER A 4 -29.05 -10.68 30.99
CA SER A 4 -28.10 -11.67 31.53
C SER A 4 -27.76 -12.78 30.51
N LYS A 5 -28.74 -13.19 29.68
CA LYS A 5 -28.51 -14.16 28.59
C LYS A 5 -27.62 -13.58 27.48
N VAL A 6 -27.76 -12.29 27.16
CA VAL A 6 -26.93 -11.59 26.17
C VAL A 6 -25.50 -11.39 26.69
N LEU A 7 -25.33 -11.02 27.97
CA LEU A 7 -24.01 -10.90 28.60
C LEU A 7 -23.27 -12.25 28.67
N MET A 8 -24.00 -13.34 29.00
CA MET A 8 -23.44 -14.68 29.07
C MET A 8 -23.05 -15.21 27.69
N GLY A 9 -23.83 -14.91 26.64
CA GLY A 9 -23.49 -15.22 25.25
C GLY A 9 -22.25 -14.47 24.74
N LEU A 10 -22.11 -13.19 25.09
CA LEU A 10 -20.91 -12.40 24.78
C LEU A 10 -19.66 -12.95 25.50
N PHE A 11 -19.80 -13.37 26.75
CA PHE A 11 -18.68 -13.98 27.50
C PHE A 11 -18.24 -15.32 26.90
N VAL A 12 -19.17 -16.15 26.43
CA VAL A 12 -18.87 -17.41 25.75
C VAL A 12 -18.22 -17.18 24.38
N LEU A 13 -18.66 -16.17 23.62
CA LEU A 13 -18.02 -15.77 22.35
C LEU A 13 -16.59 -15.25 22.56
N VAL A 14 -16.35 -14.49 23.63
CA VAL A 14 -15.00 -14.01 24.01
C VAL A 14 -14.11 -15.18 24.49
N TRP A 15 -14.66 -16.14 25.23
CA TRP A 15 -13.94 -17.35 25.66
C TRP A 15 -13.57 -18.27 24.49
N ILE A 16 -14.45 -18.42 23.50
CA ILE A 16 -14.15 -19.18 22.27
C ILE A 16 -13.02 -18.54 21.48
N SER A 17 -12.87 -17.20 21.55
CA SER A 17 -11.76 -16.49 20.91
C SER A 17 -10.40 -16.70 21.60
N MET A 18 -10.36 -17.02 22.90
CA MET A 18 -9.11 -17.26 23.63
C MET A 18 -8.60 -18.70 23.53
N GLY A 19 -9.43 -19.66 23.10
CA GLY A 19 -9.13 -21.08 23.14
C GLY A 19 -8.25 -21.64 22.01
N GLN A 20 -7.86 -20.83 21.03
CA GLN A 20 -7.06 -21.29 19.88
C GLN A 20 -5.57 -21.05 20.14
N VAL A 21 -4.99 -21.67 21.18
CA VAL A 21 -3.52 -21.73 21.30
C VAL A 21 -3.04 -22.82 20.36
N SER A 22 -2.65 -22.43 19.15
CA SER A 22 -2.04 -23.33 18.18
C SER A 22 -0.77 -23.94 18.78
N VAL A 23 -0.73 -25.26 18.90
CA VAL A 23 0.50 -26.00 19.20
C VAL A 23 1.39 -25.89 17.96
N VAL A 24 2.35 -24.96 17.99
CA VAL A 24 3.33 -24.84 16.92
C VAL A 24 4.35 -25.96 17.08
N SER A 25 4.52 -26.76 16.02
CA SER A 25 5.54 -27.81 15.95
C SER A 25 6.94 -27.20 15.97
N ALA A 26 7.82 -27.67 16.86
CA ALA A 26 9.21 -27.20 16.96
C ALA A 26 9.98 -27.26 15.63
N GLY A 27 9.66 -28.21 14.75
CA GLY A 27 10.27 -28.32 13.42
C GLY A 27 9.90 -27.17 12.48
N ALA A 28 8.65 -26.68 12.54
CA ALA A 28 8.22 -25.54 11.75
C ALA A 28 8.88 -24.24 12.21
N VAL A 29 9.07 -24.09 13.53
CA VAL A 29 9.72 -22.92 14.14
C VAL A 29 11.17 -22.78 13.69
N LEU A 30 11.93 -23.88 13.67
CA LEU A 30 13.31 -23.85 13.21
C LEU A 30 13.38 -23.48 11.71
N GLN A 31 12.49 -24.05 10.91
CA GLN A 31 12.43 -23.79 9.47
C GLN A 31 12.09 -22.31 9.16
N ASP A 32 11.23 -21.68 9.95
CA ASP A 32 10.94 -20.25 9.85
C ASP A 32 12.19 -19.40 10.13
N LEU A 33 12.99 -19.79 11.13
CA LEU A 33 14.27 -19.13 11.42
C LEU A 33 15.28 -19.29 10.29
N GLU A 34 15.36 -20.50 9.73
CA GLU A 34 16.24 -20.81 8.60
C GLU A 34 15.83 -20.06 7.33
N ASN A 35 14.54 -19.79 7.14
CA ASN A 35 14.03 -18.96 6.06
C ASN A 35 14.30 -17.48 6.26
N ALA A 36 14.29 -16.99 7.51
CA ALA A 36 14.46 -15.58 7.83
C ALA A 36 15.92 -15.12 7.82
N LEU A 37 16.89 -16.03 7.88
CA LEU A 37 18.31 -15.72 8.07
C LEU A 37 19.19 -16.27 6.94
N MET A 38 20.26 -15.55 6.61
CA MET A 38 21.31 -15.92 5.67
C MET A 38 22.43 -16.70 6.37
N CYS A 39 23.03 -17.67 5.69
CA CYS A 39 24.21 -18.36 6.23
C CYS A 39 25.43 -17.42 6.24
N LYS A 40 26.02 -17.23 7.42
CA LYS A 40 27.29 -16.51 7.62
C LYS A 40 28.45 -17.50 7.63
N CYS A 41 28.61 -18.23 6.54
CA CYS A 41 29.70 -19.16 6.34
C CYS A 41 30.91 -18.44 5.71
N ASP A 42 32.13 -18.85 6.08
CA ASP A 42 33.38 -18.20 5.64
C ASP A 42 33.57 -18.24 4.11
N ASP A 43 33.00 -19.27 3.46
CA ASP A 43 33.03 -19.47 2.01
C ASP A 43 32.15 -18.48 1.23
N LYS A 44 31.50 -17.50 1.91
CA LYS A 44 30.63 -16.48 1.32
C LYS A 44 29.58 -17.05 0.34
N CYS A 45 28.94 -18.16 0.72
CA CYS A 45 28.01 -18.84 -0.18
C CYS A 45 26.76 -18.00 -0.56
N GLY A 46 26.42 -16.97 0.24
CA GLY A 46 25.32 -16.04 -0.05
C GLY A 46 23.93 -16.67 -0.04
N LYS A 47 23.78 -17.86 0.54
CA LYS A 47 22.51 -18.60 0.58
C LYS A 47 21.75 -18.31 1.87
N VAL A 48 20.42 -18.32 1.76
CA VAL A 48 19.50 -18.43 2.91
C VAL A 48 19.84 -19.70 3.68
N LEU A 49 19.77 -19.67 5.01
CA LEU A 49 20.23 -20.75 5.88
C LEU A 49 19.53 -22.07 5.54
N ILE A 50 18.23 -22.03 5.23
CA ILE A 50 17.45 -23.21 4.81
C ILE A 50 18.01 -23.94 3.59
N ASN A 51 18.64 -23.20 2.66
CA ASN A 51 19.18 -23.72 1.40
C ASN A 51 20.68 -24.00 1.49
N CYS A 52 21.28 -23.85 2.68
CA CYS A 52 22.69 -24.08 2.91
C CYS A 52 22.94 -25.43 3.61
N THR A 53 23.98 -26.13 3.19
CA THR A 53 24.36 -27.46 3.69
C THR A 53 25.83 -27.52 4.09
N CYS A 54 26.40 -26.39 4.53
CA CYS A 54 27.78 -26.33 5.01
C CYS A 54 27.87 -26.62 6.52
N ALA A 55 29.06 -26.97 7.00
CA ALA A 55 29.27 -27.28 8.42
C ALA A 55 28.88 -26.12 9.36
N THR A 56 29.03 -24.86 8.93
CA THR A 56 28.59 -23.68 9.70
C THR A 56 27.07 -23.59 9.78
N SER A 57 26.35 -23.93 8.69
CA SER A 57 24.88 -23.96 8.70
C SER A 57 24.35 -25.00 9.68
N ASP A 58 24.96 -26.18 9.75
CA ASP A 58 24.54 -27.25 10.65
C ASP A 58 24.78 -26.88 12.12
N LYS A 59 25.92 -26.24 12.42
CA LYS A 59 26.19 -25.69 13.76
C LYS A 59 25.18 -24.59 14.14
N THR A 60 24.82 -23.74 13.18
CA THR A 60 23.87 -22.65 13.38
C THR A 60 22.46 -23.20 13.67
N ARG A 61 22.01 -24.21 12.92
CA ARG A 61 20.74 -24.93 13.18
C ARG A 61 20.70 -25.54 14.57
N ALA A 62 21.79 -26.21 14.97
CA ALA A 62 21.89 -26.78 16.31
C ALA A 62 21.86 -25.70 17.42
N LYS A 63 22.48 -24.53 17.19
CA LYS A 63 22.41 -23.39 18.11
C LYS A 63 20.98 -22.86 18.23
N PHE A 64 20.29 -22.67 17.10
CA PHE A 64 18.92 -22.18 17.07
C PHE A 64 17.93 -23.17 17.70
N SER A 65 18.06 -24.47 17.42
CA SER A 65 17.25 -25.50 18.09
C SER A 65 17.38 -25.39 19.62
N LYS A 66 18.60 -25.27 20.16
CA LYS A 66 18.82 -25.12 21.60
C LYS A 66 18.21 -23.83 22.17
N MET A 67 18.25 -22.73 21.42
CA MET A 67 17.63 -21.47 21.83
C MET A 67 16.11 -21.60 21.90
N LEU A 68 15.50 -22.24 20.89
CA LEU A 68 14.07 -22.53 20.88
C LEU A 68 13.68 -23.45 22.03
N ASP A 69 14.47 -24.49 22.29
CA ASP A 69 14.27 -25.40 23.43
C ASP A 69 14.38 -24.69 24.79
N SER A 70 15.17 -23.62 24.87
CA SER A 70 15.25 -22.77 26.08
C SER A 70 14.08 -21.80 26.24
N GLY A 71 13.10 -21.81 25.32
CA GLY A 71 11.90 -20.97 25.38
C GLY A 71 12.04 -19.60 24.72
N LEU A 72 13.10 -19.36 23.95
CA LEU A 72 13.23 -18.14 23.15
C LEU A 72 12.28 -18.19 21.95
N THR A 73 11.70 -17.05 21.62
CA THR A 73 10.84 -16.88 20.44
C THR A 73 11.66 -16.61 19.18
N ILE A 74 11.06 -16.86 18.00
CA ILE A 74 11.66 -16.62 16.69
C ILE A 74 12.18 -15.17 16.60
N GLU A 75 11.33 -14.21 16.98
CA GLU A 75 11.61 -12.78 16.87
C GLU A 75 12.77 -12.36 17.77
N GLN A 76 12.87 -12.94 18.97
CA GLN A 76 13.99 -12.70 19.88
C GLN A 76 15.30 -13.22 19.29
N ILE A 77 15.30 -14.42 18.71
CA ILE A 77 16.52 -14.99 18.10
C ILE A 77 16.93 -14.19 16.87
N ILE A 78 15.99 -13.82 16.00
CA ILE A 78 16.27 -12.96 14.84
C ILE A 78 16.85 -11.62 15.31
N LYS A 79 16.26 -10.99 16.34
CA LYS A 79 16.76 -9.73 16.87
C LYS A 79 18.19 -9.85 17.40
N MET A 80 18.49 -10.90 18.17
CA MET A 80 19.86 -11.17 18.63
C MET A 80 20.83 -11.31 17.46
N GLN A 81 20.41 -12.01 16.40
CA GLN A 81 21.25 -12.22 15.22
C GLN A 81 21.47 -10.92 14.43
N VAL A 82 20.46 -10.05 14.33
CA VAL A 82 20.56 -8.72 13.72
C VAL A 82 21.43 -7.80 14.56
N ASP A 83 21.34 -7.86 15.88
CA ASP A 83 22.19 -7.06 16.77
C ASP A 83 23.67 -7.49 16.65
N GLU A 84 23.94 -8.79 16.42
CA GLU A 84 25.31 -9.32 16.26
C GLU A 84 25.90 -9.09 14.85
N TYR A 85 25.12 -9.31 13.79
CA TYR A 85 25.60 -9.33 12.40
C TYR A 85 25.06 -8.21 11.51
N GLY A 86 24.21 -7.33 12.05
CA GLY A 86 23.48 -6.29 11.33
C GLY A 86 22.34 -6.83 10.47
N GLU A 87 21.61 -5.93 9.79
CA GLU A 87 20.47 -6.30 8.93
C GLU A 87 20.87 -7.19 7.73
N THR A 88 22.16 -7.26 7.39
CA THR A 88 22.67 -8.12 6.30
C THR A 88 22.51 -9.62 6.56
N VAL A 89 22.21 -10.02 7.79
CA VAL A 89 21.94 -11.41 8.13
C VAL A 89 20.50 -11.82 7.78
N LEU A 90 19.60 -10.87 7.59
CA LEU A 90 18.22 -11.18 7.23
C LEU A 90 18.14 -11.60 5.76
N SER A 91 17.32 -12.60 5.48
CA SER A 91 17.05 -13.03 4.11
C SER A 91 16.18 -12.03 3.35
N ALA A 92 15.37 -11.26 4.08
CA ALA A 92 14.52 -10.21 3.56
C ALA A 92 14.75 -8.92 4.36
N PRO A 93 14.69 -7.75 3.70
CA PRO A 93 14.93 -6.49 4.38
C PRO A 93 13.78 -6.18 5.36
N THR A 94 14.10 -5.46 6.44
CA THR A 94 13.18 -5.22 7.57
C THR A 94 11.92 -4.47 7.13
N LYS A 95 10.73 -4.81 7.65
CA LYS A 95 9.47 -4.14 7.26
C LYS A 95 9.27 -2.75 7.90
N PHE A 96 10.31 -2.15 8.45
CA PHE A 96 10.24 -0.89 9.20
C PHE A 96 11.32 0.08 8.72
N GLY A 97 11.17 1.36 9.08
CA GLY A 97 12.16 2.41 8.76
C GLY A 97 12.24 2.75 7.27
N PHE A 98 13.46 2.96 6.77
CA PHE A 98 13.70 3.38 5.39
C PHE A 98 13.30 2.32 4.36
N ASN A 99 13.34 1.03 4.71
CA ASN A 99 12.90 0.01 3.76
C ASN A 99 11.39 0.06 3.49
N LEU A 100 10.59 0.56 4.45
CA LEU A 100 9.15 0.75 4.25
C LEU A 100 8.86 1.90 3.28
N THR A 101 9.67 2.97 3.26
CA THR A 101 9.44 4.09 2.35
C THR A 101 9.60 3.65 0.90
N ALA A 102 10.51 2.73 0.58
CA ALA A 102 10.63 2.18 -0.78
C ALA A 102 9.33 1.53 -1.27
N TRP A 103 8.55 0.92 -0.37
CA TRP A 103 7.26 0.29 -0.67
C TRP A 103 6.09 1.28 -0.71
N VAL A 104 6.09 2.29 0.17
CA VAL A 104 4.98 3.26 0.28
C VAL A 104 5.11 4.40 -0.75
N THR A 105 6.33 4.80 -1.09
CA THR A 105 6.62 5.95 -1.97
C THR A 105 5.93 5.87 -3.33
N PRO A 106 5.88 4.73 -4.05
CA PRO A 106 5.19 4.65 -5.35
C PRO A 106 3.72 5.06 -5.27
N PHE A 107 3.01 4.62 -4.23
CA PHE A 107 1.60 4.97 -4.03
C PHE A 107 1.43 6.45 -3.67
N VAL A 108 2.28 6.97 -2.79
CA VAL A 108 2.26 8.39 -2.42
C VAL A 108 2.55 9.27 -3.63
N ALA A 109 3.54 8.91 -4.45
CA ALA A 109 3.90 9.62 -5.66
C ALA A 109 2.75 9.62 -6.69
N LEU A 110 2.08 8.49 -6.89
CA LEU A 110 0.92 8.41 -7.78
C LEU A 110 -0.26 9.26 -7.29
N ILE A 111 -0.57 9.22 -6.00
CA ILE A 111 -1.66 10.02 -5.41
C ILE A 111 -1.33 11.51 -5.54
N ALA A 112 -0.11 11.92 -5.16
CA ALA A 112 0.34 13.30 -5.24
C ALA A 112 0.35 13.80 -6.69
N GLY A 113 0.89 13.00 -7.62
CA GLY A 113 0.91 13.31 -9.04
C GLY A 113 -0.50 13.44 -9.63
N GLY A 114 -1.39 12.50 -9.32
CA GLY A 114 -2.79 12.54 -9.75
C GLY A 114 -3.54 13.77 -9.23
N PHE A 115 -3.33 14.13 -7.97
CA PHE A 115 -3.89 15.37 -7.40
C PHE A 115 -3.33 16.63 -8.08
N GLY A 116 -2.03 16.65 -8.39
CA GLY A 116 -1.38 17.74 -9.11
C GLY A 116 -2.00 17.94 -10.49
N VAL A 117 -2.11 16.87 -11.28
CA VAL A 117 -2.75 16.91 -12.61
C VAL A 117 -4.19 17.39 -12.50
N ARG A 118 -4.99 16.85 -11.57
CA ARG A 118 -6.38 17.28 -11.35
C ARG A 118 -6.47 18.79 -11.06
N LYS A 119 -5.61 19.31 -10.19
CA LYS A 119 -5.58 20.75 -9.84
C LYS A 119 -5.24 21.62 -11.05
N VAL A 120 -4.26 21.22 -11.86
CA VAL A 120 -3.88 21.93 -13.09
C VAL A 120 -5.05 21.94 -14.09
N LEU A 121 -5.70 20.79 -14.30
CA LEU A 121 -6.86 20.70 -15.19
C LEU A 121 -8.01 21.60 -14.72
N LEU A 122 -8.33 21.60 -13.41
CA LEU A 122 -9.37 22.47 -12.86
C LEU A 122 -9.00 23.96 -12.97
N ALA A 123 -7.74 24.33 -12.79
CA ALA A 123 -7.29 25.71 -12.96
C ALA A 123 -7.39 26.18 -14.42
N TRP A 124 -7.14 25.29 -15.39
CA TRP A 124 -7.27 25.60 -16.82
C TRP A 124 -8.72 25.64 -17.28
N VAL A 125 -9.57 24.74 -16.78
CA VAL A 125 -11.01 24.70 -17.13
C VAL A 125 -11.81 25.81 -16.43
N GLY A 126 -11.49 26.13 -15.17
CA GLY A 126 -12.16 27.22 -14.43
C GLY A 126 -11.86 28.63 -14.97
N LYS A 127 -10.81 28.79 -15.78
CA LYS A 127 -10.54 30.02 -16.54
C LYS A 127 -11.34 30.07 -17.85
N LYS A 128 -12.53 29.48 -17.85
CA LYS A 128 -13.51 29.54 -18.94
C LYS A 128 -14.93 29.80 -18.39
N ASP A 129 -15.03 30.35 -17.18
CA ASP A 129 -16.20 31.09 -16.70
C ASP A 129 -15.87 32.58 -16.59
N GLY A 130 -15.15 33.09 -17.59
CA GLY A 130 -15.47 34.42 -18.06
C GLY A 130 -16.81 34.28 -18.76
N GLY A 131 -17.89 34.49 -17.99
CA GLY A 131 -19.19 34.78 -18.54
C GLY A 131 -19.07 36.07 -19.34
N ASP A 132 -18.54 35.94 -20.56
CA ASP A 132 -18.96 36.79 -21.64
C ASP A 132 -20.38 36.31 -21.92
N SER A 133 -21.35 36.92 -21.22
CA SER A 133 -22.61 37.18 -21.88
C SER A 133 -22.22 37.79 -23.21
N ILE A 134 -22.20 36.97 -24.26
CA ILE A 134 -22.31 37.49 -25.61
C ILE A 134 -23.68 38.14 -25.61
N GLU A 135 -23.72 39.39 -25.18
CA GLU A 135 -24.70 40.35 -25.60
C GLU A 135 -24.50 40.38 -27.10
N VAL A 136 -25.23 39.51 -27.80
CA VAL A 136 -25.26 39.49 -29.26
C VAL A 136 -25.63 40.91 -29.62
N PRO A 137 -24.71 41.72 -30.18
CA PRO A 137 -25.07 43.05 -30.59
C PRO A 137 -26.20 42.84 -31.59
N GLU A 138 -27.36 43.41 -31.30
CA GLU A 138 -28.44 43.41 -32.26
C GLU A 138 -27.86 43.90 -33.58
N PRO A 139 -27.94 43.11 -34.66
CA PRO A 139 -27.27 43.49 -35.90
C PRO A 139 -27.85 44.84 -36.32
N GLU A 140 -27.00 45.88 -36.36
CA GLU A 140 -27.35 47.14 -37.00
C GLU A 140 -27.49 46.85 -38.50
N ILE A 141 -28.67 46.40 -38.92
CA ILE A 141 -28.99 46.14 -40.31
C ILE A 141 -28.96 47.51 -41.02
N PRO A 142 -28.05 47.75 -41.97
CA PRO A 142 -28.01 49.02 -42.68
C PRO A 142 -29.36 49.25 -43.36
N GLU A 143 -29.91 50.46 -43.27
CA GLU A 143 -31.25 50.82 -43.77
C GLU A 143 -31.53 50.27 -45.17
N LYS A 144 -30.51 50.30 -46.05
CA LYS A 144 -30.52 49.73 -47.39
C LYS A 144 -31.00 48.27 -47.47
N TYR A 145 -30.60 47.42 -46.54
CA TYR A 145 -30.99 46.00 -46.50
C TYR A 145 -32.41 45.83 -45.96
N SER A 146 -32.80 46.61 -44.94
CA SER A 146 -34.18 46.61 -44.44
C SER A 146 -35.19 47.03 -45.53
N LYS A 147 -34.79 47.96 -46.39
CA LYS A 147 -35.61 48.42 -47.52
C LYS A 147 -35.74 47.36 -48.60
N ARG A 148 -34.65 46.65 -48.93
CA ARG A 148 -34.70 45.53 -49.88
C ARG A 148 -35.56 44.37 -49.41
N LEU A 149 -35.52 44.01 -48.12
CA LEU A 149 -36.40 42.97 -47.59
C LEU A 149 -37.89 43.35 -47.71
N LYS A 150 -38.23 44.62 -47.48
CA LYS A 150 -39.61 45.10 -47.64
C LYS A 150 -40.06 45.04 -49.10
N ASP A 151 -39.22 45.49 -50.04
CA ASP A 151 -39.51 45.41 -51.47
C ASP A 151 -39.70 43.95 -51.94
N GLU A 152 -38.93 42.99 -51.41
CA GLU A 152 -39.12 41.56 -51.72
C GLU A 152 -40.38 40.99 -51.06
N LEU A 153 -40.71 41.38 -49.82
CA LEU A 153 -41.90 40.90 -49.12
C LEU A 153 -43.18 41.37 -49.82
N ASP A 154 -43.25 42.64 -50.21
CA ASP A 154 -44.36 43.20 -50.97
C ASP A 154 -44.50 42.54 -52.37
N GLY A 155 -43.39 42.06 -52.94
CA GLY A 155 -43.38 41.32 -54.19
C GLY A 155 -43.82 39.85 -54.07
N ILE A 156 -43.81 39.28 -52.86
CA ILE A 156 -44.26 37.90 -52.58
C ILE A 156 -45.72 37.88 -52.13
N GLU A 157 -46.25 38.98 -51.59
CA GLU A 157 -47.67 39.12 -51.18
C GLU A 157 -48.63 39.51 -52.35
N LEU A 158 -48.16 39.39 -53.61
CA LEU A 158 -48.94 39.57 -54.85
C LEU A 158 -49.13 38.25 -55.61
#